data_AF-A0AA37SAZ0-F1
#
_entry.id   AF-A0AA37SAZ0-F1
#
_cell.length_a   1.000
_cell.length_b   1.000
_cell.length_c   1.000
_cell.angle_alpha   90.00
_cell.angle_beta   90.00
_cell.angle_gamma   90.00
#
_symmetry.space_group_name_H-M   'P 1'
#
loop_
_entity.id
_entity.type
_entity.pdbx_description
1 polymer ?
#
loop_
_entity_poly.entity_id
_entity_poly.type
_entity_poly.pdbx_seq_one_letter_code
_entity_poly.pdbx_strand_id
1 'polypeptide(L)'
;MRNLIIKISTWAFLAGLVFTGMGVWEIIKERNVSQTPSAIQSSDVNKTTEELAYATIQGGRLDLANTYEYSLQTKKSDVKLNSDYFIPVKDTETDAVIYVLKTSDEPSIEDVLKTANFSGLLQNRSELPSKILDAYKKEFPNVDFAYLDTTYKPETLIEKIKGLGIFLGLLLGGLVIRTLATKKPESIATENAANP
;
A
#
# COMPACT_ATOMS: atom_id res chain seq x y z
N MET A 1 3.15 -37.28 9.40
CA MET A 1 2.41 -36.59 8.31
C MET A 1 1.30 -35.68 8.83
N ARG A 2 0.35 -36.18 9.65
CA ARG A 2 -0.74 -35.38 10.26
C ARG A 2 -0.31 -34.09 10.97
N ASN A 3 0.70 -34.16 11.84
CA ASN A 3 1.22 -32.97 12.54
C ASN A 3 1.81 -31.92 11.59
N LEU A 4 2.36 -32.34 10.45
CA LEU A 4 2.92 -31.43 9.45
C LEU A 4 1.78 -30.74 8.66
N ILE A 5 0.71 -31.46 8.33
CA ILE A 5 -0.51 -30.89 7.70
C ILE A 5 -1.16 -29.86 8.62
N ILE A 6 -1.28 -30.15 9.93
CA ILE A 6 -1.82 -29.21 10.92
C ILE A 6 -0.97 -27.94 11.02
N LYS A 7 0.36 -28.07 11.02
CA LYS A 7 1.26 -26.91 11.03
C LYS A 7 1.09 -26.05 9.78
N ILE A 8 1.13 -26.64 8.58
CA ILE A 8 0.99 -25.90 7.31
C ILE A 8 -0.37 -25.21 7.22
N SER A 9 -1.46 -25.92 7.54
CA SER A 9 -2.81 -25.35 7.50
C SER A 9 -3.00 -24.23 8.53
N THR A 10 -2.34 -24.30 9.69
CA THR A 10 -2.34 -23.22 10.69
C THR A 10 -1.60 -21.99 10.16
N TRP A 11 -0.43 -22.16 9.52
CA TRP A 11 0.29 -21.04 8.91
C TRP A 11 -0.49 -20.41 7.74
N ALA A 12 -1.13 -21.22 6.89
CA ALA A 12 -2.00 -20.73 5.83
C ALA A 12 -3.20 -19.93 6.38
N PHE A 13 -3.84 -20.43 7.44
CA PHE A 13 -4.92 -19.72 8.13
C PHE A 13 -4.45 -18.38 8.70
N LEU A 14 -3.31 -18.36 9.40
CA LEU A 14 -2.76 -17.14 10.01
C LEU A 14 -2.35 -16.11 8.94
N ALA A 15 -1.68 -16.56 7.88
CA ALA A 15 -1.34 -15.69 6.75
C ALA A 15 -2.60 -15.11 6.10
N GLY A 16 -3.59 -15.97 5.81
CA GLY A 16 -4.89 -15.52 5.29
C GLY A 16 -5.57 -14.49 6.19
N LEU A 17 -5.56 -14.70 7.52
CA LEU A 17 -6.13 -13.76 8.49
C LEU A 17 -5.45 -12.39 8.44
N VAL A 18 -4.11 -12.38 8.41
CA VAL A 18 -3.34 -11.13 8.34
C VAL A 18 -3.63 -10.40 7.03
N PHE A 19 -3.54 -11.08 5.88
CA PHE A 19 -3.76 -10.44 4.58
C PHE A 19 -5.20 -9.99 4.37
N THR A 20 -6.19 -10.77 4.82
CA THR A 20 -7.59 -10.34 4.80
C THR A 20 -7.81 -9.13 5.70
N GLY A 21 -7.24 -9.11 6.91
CA GLY A 21 -7.35 -7.97 7.82
C GLY A 21 -6.74 -6.70 7.24
N MET A 22 -5.53 -6.80 6.67
CA MET A 22 -4.86 -5.68 6.00
C MET A 22 -5.69 -5.15 4.83
N GLY A 23 -6.18 -6.03 3.95
CA GLY A 23 -6.95 -5.56 2.80
C GLY A 23 -8.33 -5.00 3.17
N VAL A 24 -8.99 -5.52 4.22
CA VAL A 24 -10.23 -4.90 4.73
C VAL A 24 -9.95 -3.50 5.28
N TRP A 25 -8.83 -3.32 5.98
CA TRP A 25 -8.41 -2.01 6.49
C TRP A 25 -8.19 -1.01 5.36
N GLU A 26 -7.45 -1.40 4.31
CA GLU A 26 -7.22 -0.57 3.12
C GLU A 26 -8.54 -0.18 2.43
N ILE A 27 -9.47 -1.14 2.24
CA ILE A 27 -10.79 -0.85 1.67
C ILE A 27 -11.54 0.19 2.49
N ILE A 28 -11.52 0.08 3.82
CA ILE A 28 -12.21 1.04 4.70
C ILE A 28 -11.57 2.42 4.58
N LYS A 29 -10.23 2.50 4.55
CA LYS A 29 -9.48 3.76 4.42
C LYS A 29 -9.79 4.46 3.10
N GLU A 30 -9.91 3.70 2.01
CA GLU A 30 -10.03 4.23 0.65
C GLU A 30 -11.45 4.18 0.08
N ARG A 31 -12.47 3.84 0.90
CA ARG A 31 -13.85 3.60 0.43
C ARG A 31 -14.50 4.80 -0.27
N ASN A 32 -14.08 6.01 0.09
CA ASN A 32 -14.65 7.26 -0.38
C ASN A 32 -13.79 7.93 -1.48
N VAL A 33 -12.68 7.29 -1.88
CA VAL A 33 -11.81 7.83 -2.91
C VAL A 33 -12.50 7.69 -4.27
N SER A 34 -12.67 8.81 -4.97
CA SER A 34 -13.20 8.84 -6.33
C SER A 34 -12.32 8.06 -7.30
N GLN A 35 -12.92 7.44 -8.32
CA GLN A 35 -12.18 6.80 -9.42
C GLN A 35 -11.73 7.80 -10.47
N THR A 36 -12.45 8.92 -10.60
CA THR A 36 -12.06 10.01 -11.49
C THR A 36 -11.20 10.99 -10.70
N PRO A 37 -10.04 11.39 -11.25
CA PRO A 37 -9.17 12.32 -10.54
C PRO A 37 -9.81 13.71 -10.52
N SER A 38 -9.83 14.34 -9.36
CA SER A 38 -10.21 15.75 -9.22
C SER A 38 -9.03 16.64 -9.62
N ALA A 39 -9.29 17.65 -10.46
CA ALA A 39 -8.26 18.63 -10.78
C ALA A 39 -8.06 19.58 -9.59
N ILE A 40 -6.82 19.66 -9.09
CA ILE A 40 -6.42 20.53 -7.98
C ILE A 40 -5.28 21.43 -8.48
N GLN A 41 -5.37 22.72 -8.21
CA GLN A 41 -4.25 23.63 -8.44
C GLN A 41 -3.23 23.47 -7.32
N SER A 42 -1.95 23.50 -7.67
CA SER A 42 -0.85 23.35 -6.71
C SER A 42 -0.97 24.26 -5.47
N SER A 43 -1.44 25.50 -5.64
CA SER A 43 -1.68 26.46 -4.55
C SER A 43 -2.76 26.04 -3.53
N ASP A 44 -3.65 25.11 -3.88
CA ASP A 44 -4.77 24.65 -3.04
C ASP A 44 -4.51 23.27 -2.40
N VAL A 45 -3.39 22.63 -2.73
CA VAL A 45 -3.06 21.28 -2.24
C VAL A 45 -3.06 21.21 -0.71
N ASN A 46 -2.44 22.19 -0.05
CA ASN A 46 -2.37 22.27 1.42
C ASN A 46 -3.72 22.57 2.10
N LYS A 47 -4.76 22.95 1.35
CA LYS A 47 -6.14 23.09 1.88
C LYS A 47 -6.92 21.78 1.85
N THR A 48 -6.38 20.77 1.16
CA THR A 48 -7.03 19.47 0.91
C THR A 48 -6.36 18.33 1.67
N THR A 49 -5.31 18.62 2.45
CA THR A 49 -4.40 17.66 3.12
C THR A 49 -5.04 16.76 4.18
N GLU A 50 -6.26 17.08 4.64
CA GLU A 50 -6.97 16.26 5.63
C GLU A 50 -7.76 15.10 4.99
N GLU A 51 -8.03 15.15 3.68
CA GLU A 51 -8.83 14.12 3.00
C GLU A 51 -8.01 13.35 1.96
N LEU A 52 -8.09 12.02 2.05
CA LEU A 52 -7.55 11.12 1.04
C LEU A 52 -8.34 11.27 -0.27
N ALA A 53 -7.69 11.69 -1.36
CA ALA A 53 -8.36 11.98 -2.62
C ALA A 53 -7.55 11.51 -3.82
N TYR A 54 -8.21 11.01 -4.87
CA TYR A 54 -7.56 10.78 -6.15
C TYR A 54 -7.59 12.09 -6.94
N ALA A 55 -6.43 12.66 -7.22
CA ALA A 55 -6.30 14.02 -7.74
C ALA A 55 -5.28 14.12 -8.87
N THR A 56 -5.51 15.08 -9.77
CA THR A 56 -4.53 15.59 -10.73
C THR A 56 -4.08 16.97 -10.25
N ILE A 57 -2.82 17.09 -9.84
CA ILE A 57 -2.25 18.36 -9.41
C ILE A 57 -1.56 19.03 -10.59
N GLN A 58 -1.99 20.25 -10.90
CA GLN A 58 -1.40 21.10 -11.92
C GLN A 58 -0.61 22.24 -11.28
N GLY A 59 0.60 22.48 -11.77
CA GLY A 59 1.47 23.55 -11.29
C GLY A 59 2.58 23.07 -10.37
N GLY A 60 3.58 23.94 -10.21
CA GLY A 60 4.81 23.68 -9.47
C GLY A 60 5.95 23.15 -10.34
N ARG A 61 7.14 23.11 -9.73
CA ARG A 61 8.40 22.66 -10.34
C ARG A 61 9.00 21.53 -9.50
N LEU A 62 9.44 20.47 -10.15
CA LEU A 62 10.16 19.38 -9.50
C LEU A 62 11.54 19.85 -9.05
N ASP A 63 11.90 19.57 -7.80
CA ASP A 63 13.22 19.84 -7.26
C ASP A 63 14.04 18.54 -7.17
N LEU A 64 14.78 18.26 -8.25
CA LEU A 64 15.58 17.04 -8.35
C LEU A 64 16.77 16.99 -7.40
N ALA A 65 17.24 18.14 -6.93
CA ALA A 65 18.39 18.19 -6.02
C ALA A 65 18.05 17.54 -4.66
N ASN A 66 16.76 17.51 -4.31
CA ASN A 66 16.23 16.94 -3.08
C ASN A 66 15.40 15.67 -3.33
N THR A 67 15.67 14.95 -4.42
CA THR A 67 15.05 13.65 -4.69
C THR A 67 15.68 12.56 -3.82
N TYR A 68 14.83 11.73 -3.22
CA TYR A 68 15.26 10.56 -2.46
C TYR A 68 14.80 9.27 -3.13
N GLU A 69 15.72 8.32 -3.31
CA GLU A 69 15.40 6.96 -3.75
C GLU A 69 15.20 6.05 -2.53
N TYR A 70 14.06 5.36 -2.49
CA TYR A 70 13.83 4.26 -1.57
C TYR A 70 13.85 2.94 -2.35
N SER A 71 14.94 2.18 -2.20
CA SER A 71 15.10 0.89 -2.89
C SER A 71 14.96 -0.30 -1.94
N LEU A 72 14.25 -1.32 -2.41
CA LEU A 72 14.28 -2.65 -1.80
C LEU A 72 15.49 -3.42 -2.34
N GLN A 73 16.52 -3.55 -1.51
CA GLN A 73 17.70 -4.34 -1.81
C GLN A 73 17.66 -5.68 -1.10
N THR A 74 18.08 -6.76 -1.78
CA THR A 74 18.24 -8.05 -1.12
C THR A 74 19.59 -8.11 -0.41
N LYS A 75 19.64 -8.59 0.83
CA LYS A 75 20.91 -8.75 1.57
C LYS A 75 21.95 -9.64 0.89
N LYS A 76 21.55 -10.45 -0.11
CA LYS A 76 22.41 -11.43 -0.78
C LYS A 76 22.91 -10.98 -2.15
N SER A 77 22.36 -9.91 -2.70
CA SER A 77 22.64 -9.44 -4.04
C SER A 77 22.33 -7.95 -4.07
N ASP A 78 23.31 -7.11 -4.42
CA ASP A 78 23.17 -5.65 -4.61
C ASP A 78 22.20 -5.29 -5.75
N VAL A 79 21.45 -6.26 -6.27
CA VAL A 79 20.35 -6.07 -7.22
C VAL A 79 19.19 -5.37 -6.53
N LYS A 80 18.87 -4.18 -7.03
CA LYS A 80 17.65 -3.42 -6.70
C LYS A 80 16.44 -4.17 -7.24
N LEU A 81 15.51 -4.56 -6.37
CA LEU A 81 14.28 -5.25 -6.77
C LEU A 81 13.19 -4.29 -7.24
N ASN A 82 13.07 -3.16 -6.53
CA ASN A 82 12.18 -2.07 -6.87
C ASN A 82 12.71 -0.78 -6.22
N SER A 83 12.47 0.35 -6.87
CA SER A 83 12.84 1.68 -6.38
C SER A 83 11.67 2.62 -6.55
N ASP A 84 11.32 3.30 -5.47
CA ASP A 84 10.40 4.43 -5.48
C ASP A 84 11.20 5.71 -5.28
N TYR A 85 10.94 6.71 -6.10
CA TYR A 85 11.55 8.04 -6.02
C TYR A 85 10.57 9.02 -5.40
N PHE A 86 11.03 9.73 -4.39
CA PHE A 86 10.27 10.76 -3.70
C PHE A 86 10.87 12.11 -4.05
N ILE A 87 10.10 12.96 -4.72
CA ILE A 87 10.56 14.22 -5.31
C ILE A 87 9.72 15.37 -4.74
N PRO A 88 10.34 16.41 -4.15
CA PRO A 88 9.60 17.57 -3.71
C PRO A 88 9.15 18.39 -4.93
N VAL A 89 7.90 18.86 -4.90
CA VAL A 89 7.36 19.81 -5.85
C VAL A 89 7.24 21.15 -5.17
N LYS A 90 7.94 22.15 -5.71
CA LYS A 90 7.96 23.51 -5.19
C LYS A 90 7.03 24.42 -5.97
N ASP A 91 6.46 25.38 -5.27
CA ASP A 91 5.74 26.50 -5.86
C ASP A 91 6.70 27.38 -6.68
N THR A 92 6.26 27.79 -7.88
CA THR A 92 7.11 28.58 -8.78
C THR A 92 7.31 30.02 -8.32
N GLU A 93 6.40 30.56 -7.50
CA GLU A 93 6.45 31.95 -7.04
C GLU A 93 7.15 32.07 -5.68
N THR A 94 6.87 31.13 -4.77
CA THR A 94 7.36 31.18 -3.38
C THR A 94 8.56 30.28 -3.10
N ASP A 95 8.91 29.38 -4.04
CA ASP A 95 9.93 28.32 -3.89
C ASP A 95 9.69 27.39 -2.67
N ALA A 96 8.50 27.46 -2.05
CA ALA A 96 8.10 26.60 -0.95
C ALA A 96 7.67 25.22 -1.46
N VAL A 97 7.96 24.17 -0.70
CA VAL A 97 7.48 22.81 -1.02
C VAL A 97 5.98 22.73 -0.80
N ILE A 98 5.24 22.30 -1.83
CA ILE A 98 3.78 22.14 -1.78
C ILE A 98 3.43 20.69 -1.44
N TYR A 99 4.05 19.76 -2.16
CA TYR A 99 3.82 18.34 -1.98
C TYR A 99 5.06 17.52 -2.36
N VAL A 100 5.10 16.28 -1.89
CA VAL A 100 6.09 15.28 -2.30
C VAL A 100 5.43 14.30 -3.25
N LEU A 101 5.98 14.20 -4.45
CA LEU A 101 5.58 13.25 -5.48
C LEU A 101 6.32 11.92 -5.25
N LYS A 102 5.60 10.80 -5.22
CA LYS A 102 6.20 9.47 -5.40
C LYS A 102 5.97 9.00 -6.82
N THR A 103 7.04 8.50 -7.45
CA THR A 103 7.02 7.86 -8.77
C THR A 103 7.92 6.62 -8.76
N SER A 104 7.60 5.62 -9.59
CA SER A 104 8.47 4.45 -9.79
C SER A 104 9.59 4.71 -10.81
N ASP A 105 9.40 5.71 -11.67
CA ASP A 105 10.39 6.07 -12.69
C ASP A 105 11.35 7.14 -12.16
N GLU A 106 12.64 6.97 -12.44
CA GLU A 106 13.66 7.95 -12.08
C GLU A 106 13.38 9.27 -12.80
N PRO A 107 13.30 10.40 -12.07
CA PRO A 107 13.02 11.68 -12.71
C PRO A 107 14.20 12.16 -13.54
N SER A 108 13.90 12.67 -14.72
CA SER A 108 14.89 13.19 -15.66
C SER A 108 15.04 14.70 -15.54
N ILE A 109 16.17 15.24 -16.02
CA ILE A 109 16.41 16.69 -16.06
C ILE A 109 15.33 17.42 -16.88
N GLU A 110 14.76 16.76 -17.90
CA GLU A 110 13.68 17.33 -18.71
C GLU A 110 12.41 17.62 -17.89
N ASP A 111 12.20 16.88 -16.80
CA ASP A 111 11.02 17.02 -15.94
C ASP A 111 11.09 18.30 -15.08
N VAL A 112 12.29 18.85 -14.85
CA VAL A 112 12.49 20.15 -14.15
C VAL A 112 11.96 21.32 -14.97
N LEU A 113 12.07 21.22 -16.30
CA LEU A 113 11.74 22.30 -17.21
C LEU A 113 10.23 22.38 -17.50
N LYS A 114 9.48 21.36 -17.09
CA LYS A 114 8.04 21.25 -17.31
C LYS A 114 7.29 21.61 -16.03
N THR A 115 6.15 22.25 -16.19
CA THR A 115 5.19 22.42 -15.09
C THR A 115 4.68 21.04 -14.67
N ALA A 116 4.71 20.76 -13.37
CA ALA A 116 4.22 19.49 -12.84
C ALA A 116 2.72 19.31 -13.16
N ASN A 117 2.38 18.14 -13.69
CA ASN A 117 1.01 17.75 -13.99
C ASN A 117 0.88 16.24 -13.76
N PHE A 118 0.61 15.86 -12.51
CA PHE A 118 0.63 14.45 -12.09
C PHE A 118 -0.70 14.05 -11.47
N SER A 119 -1.12 12.82 -11.77
CA SER A 119 -2.29 12.19 -11.19
C SER A 119 -1.85 11.13 -10.18
N GLY A 120 -2.50 11.08 -9.03
CA GLY A 120 -2.16 10.12 -7.99
C GLY A 120 -3.09 10.20 -6.79
N LEU A 121 -2.86 9.33 -5.82
CA LEU A 121 -3.55 9.37 -4.53
C LEU A 121 -2.89 10.43 -3.64
N LEU A 122 -3.61 11.51 -3.41
CA LEU A 122 -3.23 12.58 -2.50
C LEU A 122 -3.53 12.14 -1.06
N GLN A 123 -2.51 12.17 -0.22
CA GLN A 123 -2.55 11.73 1.17
C GLN A 123 -1.78 12.70 2.07
N ASN A 124 -1.91 12.50 3.38
CA ASN A 124 -1.14 13.23 4.37
C ASN A 124 0.35 12.81 4.33
N ARG A 125 1.26 13.74 4.64
CA ARG A 125 2.70 13.46 4.82
C ARG A 125 3.01 12.33 5.81
N SER A 126 2.11 12.05 6.76
CA SER A 126 2.27 10.93 7.71
C SER A 126 2.32 9.57 7.03
N GLU A 127 1.84 9.46 5.79
CA GLU A 127 1.86 8.23 5.00
C GLU A 127 3.22 7.98 4.32
N LEU A 128 4.14 8.95 4.36
CA LEU A 128 5.49 8.75 3.84
C LEU A 128 6.27 7.73 4.69
N PRO A 129 7.18 6.95 4.08
CA PRO A 129 8.12 6.14 4.83
C PRO A 129 8.91 7.00 5.82
N SER A 130 9.05 6.53 7.06
CA SER A 130 9.64 7.32 8.16
C SER A 130 10.99 7.93 7.81
N LYS A 131 11.88 7.17 7.16
CA LYS A 131 13.19 7.67 6.71
C LYS A 131 13.09 8.83 5.74
N ILE A 132 12.12 8.79 4.83
CA ILE A 132 11.88 9.83 3.83
C ILE A 132 11.26 11.05 4.51
N LEU A 133 10.26 10.83 5.36
CA LEU A 133 9.63 11.89 6.14
C LEU A 133 10.64 12.65 7.02
N ASP A 134 11.55 11.92 7.69
CA ASP A 134 12.58 12.51 8.53
C ASP A 134 13.60 13.33 7.72
N ALA A 135 13.98 12.85 6.53
CA ALA A 135 14.85 13.59 5.61
C ALA A 135 14.20 14.90 5.15
N TYR A 136 12.93 14.85 4.73
CA TYR A 136 12.18 16.04 4.31
C TYR A 136 11.92 17.02 5.45
N LYS A 137 11.65 16.53 6.68
CA LYS A 137 11.51 17.41 7.85
C LYS A 137 12.82 18.10 8.22
N LYS A 138 13.96 17.47 7.95
CA LYS A 138 15.27 18.09 8.19
C LYS A 138 15.56 19.19 7.17
N GLU A 139 15.24 18.94 5.90
CA GLU A 139 15.48 19.90 4.81
C GLU A 139 14.45 21.04 4.82
N PHE A 140 13.19 20.75 5.14
CA PHE A 140 12.05 21.69 5.12
C PHE A 140 11.32 21.71 6.48
N PRO A 141 11.95 22.18 7.57
CA PRO A 141 11.44 22.03 8.94
C PRO A 141 10.12 22.75 9.24
N ASN A 142 9.79 23.80 8.50
CA ASN A 142 8.63 24.67 8.76
C ASN A 142 7.52 24.53 7.72
N VAL A 143 7.58 23.50 6.87
CA VAL A 143 6.64 23.33 5.76
C VAL A 143 5.70 22.16 6.05
N ASP A 144 4.40 22.42 5.99
CA ASP A 144 3.41 21.35 5.85
C ASP A 144 3.17 21.09 4.36
N PHE A 145 3.19 19.83 3.98
CA PHE A 145 3.13 19.41 2.58
C PHE A 145 2.29 18.16 2.45
N ALA A 146 1.66 17.99 1.29
CA ALA A 146 0.93 16.78 0.96
C ALA A 146 1.83 15.71 0.35
N TYR A 147 1.33 14.49 0.26
CA TYR A 147 2.00 13.38 -0.40
C TYR A 147 1.14 12.87 -1.56
N LEU A 148 1.69 12.87 -2.79
CA LEU A 148 1.00 12.38 -3.98
C LEU A 148 1.63 11.07 -4.46
N ASP A 149 0.91 9.96 -4.31
CA ASP A 149 1.34 8.65 -4.80
C ASP A 149 0.84 8.40 -6.22
N THR A 150 1.69 8.54 -7.24
CA THR A 150 1.31 8.29 -8.65
C THR A 150 1.26 6.80 -8.99
N THR A 151 1.77 5.93 -8.12
CA THR A 151 1.72 4.48 -8.32
C THR A 151 0.33 3.90 -7.98
N TYR A 152 -0.53 4.70 -7.34
CA TYR A 152 -1.90 4.31 -7.02
C TYR A 152 -2.71 4.05 -8.29
N LYS A 153 -3.37 2.89 -8.30
CA LYS A 153 -4.33 2.52 -9.33
C LYS A 153 -5.73 2.66 -8.75
N PRO A 154 -6.60 3.53 -9.31
CA PRO A 154 -7.96 3.66 -8.83
C PRO A 154 -8.72 2.36 -9.10
N GLU A 155 -9.27 1.77 -8.05
CA GLU A 155 -10.09 0.56 -8.13
C GLU A 155 -11.46 0.80 -7.52
N THR A 156 -12.48 0.18 -8.11
CA THR A 156 -13.84 0.16 -7.57
C THR A 156 -13.88 -0.64 -6.26
N LEU A 157 -14.84 -0.33 -5.38
CA LEU A 157 -15.04 -1.10 -4.15
C LEU A 157 -15.28 -2.60 -4.44
N ILE A 158 -15.92 -2.92 -5.57
CA ILE A 158 -16.13 -4.30 -6.03
C ILE A 158 -14.81 -4.97 -6.40
N GLU A 159 -13.91 -4.29 -7.12
CA GLU A 159 -12.60 -4.82 -7.48
C GLU A 159 -11.74 -5.06 -6.25
N LYS A 160 -11.71 -4.12 -5.30
CA LYS A 160 -10.99 -4.28 -4.03
C LYS A 160 -11.50 -5.49 -3.24
N ILE A 161 -12.82 -5.67 -3.13
CA ILE A 161 -13.41 -6.85 -2.47
C ILE A 161 -13.06 -8.15 -3.21
N LYS A 162 -13.09 -8.14 -4.55
CA LYS A 162 -12.70 -9.32 -5.34
C LYS A 162 -11.23 -9.68 -5.12
N GLY A 163 -10.35 -8.69 -4.98
CA GLY A 163 -8.94 -8.87 -4.65
C GLY A 163 -8.73 -9.63 -3.33
N LEU A 164 -9.63 -9.47 -2.35
CA LEU A 164 -9.58 -10.20 -1.08
C LEU A 164 -9.89 -11.71 -1.22
N GLY A 165 -10.51 -12.14 -2.32
CA GLY A 165 -10.99 -13.51 -2.50
C GLY A 165 -9.91 -14.57 -2.32
N ILE A 166 -8.68 -14.30 -2.78
CA ILE A 166 -7.54 -15.23 -2.65
C ILE A 166 -7.13 -15.39 -1.17
N PHE A 167 -7.08 -14.29 -0.42
CA PHE A 167 -6.72 -14.30 0.99
C PHE A 167 -7.82 -14.93 1.86
N LEU A 168 -9.08 -14.67 1.53
CA LEU A 168 -10.23 -15.35 2.12
C LEU A 168 -10.21 -16.85 1.84
N GLY A 169 -9.83 -17.26 0.62
CA GLY A 169 -9.63 -18.66 0.26
C GLY A 169 -8.52 -19.33 1.08
N LEU A 170 -7.40 -18.65 1.30
CA LEU A 170 -6.31 -19.12 2.18
C LEU A 170 -6.78 -19.26 3.63
N LEU A 171 -7.51 -18.28 4.14
CA LEU A 171 -8.07 -18.30 5.50
C LEU A 171 -9.05 -19.46 5.69
N LEU A 172 -10.08 -19.55 4.84
CA LEU A 172 -11.12 -20.56 4.96
C LEU A 172 -10.58 -21.96 4.65
N GLY A 173 -9.76 -22.10 3.60
CA GLY A 173 -9.12 -23.37 3.24
C GLY A 173 -8.20 -23.88 4.35
N GLY A 174 -7.36 -23.00 4.92
CA GLY A 174 -6.52 -23.34 6.07
C GLY A 174 -7.33 -23.79 7.29
N LEU A 175 -8.43 -23.09 7.57
CA LEU A 175 -9.34 -23.44 8.67
C LEU A 175 -10.03 -24.80 8.46
N VAL A 176 -10.54 -25.07 7.26
CA VAL A 176 -11.22 -26.34 6.91
C VAL A 176 -10.25 -27.51 7.01
N ILE A 177 -9.07 -27.41 6.38
CA ILE A 177 -8.05 -28.47 6.41
C ILE A 177 -7.61 -28.74 7.84
N ARG A 178 -7.38 -27.69 8.64
CA ARG A 178 -7.02 -27.83 10.05
C ARG A 178 -8.10 -28.58 10.80
N THR A 179 -9.36 -28.17 10.65
CA THR A 179 -10.51 -28.77 11.35
C THR A 179 -10.66 -30.26 11.01
N LEU A 180 -10.58 -30.61 9.72
CA LEU A 180 -10.62 -32.00 9.26
C LEU A 180 -9.44 -32.81 9.80
N ALA A 181 -8.22 -32.26 9.80
CA ALA A 181 -7.04 -32.94 10.31
C ALA A 181 -7.06 -33.09 11.84
N THR A 182 -7.77 -32.24 12.58
CA THR A 182 -7.92 -32.33 14.06
C THR A 182 -9.08 -33.20 14.52
N LYS A 183 -10.10 -33.45 13.71
CA LYS A 183 -11.17 -34.40 14.08
C LYS A 183 -10.55 -35.76 14.40
N LYS A 184 -10.92 -36.35 15.55
CA LYS A 184 -10.61 -37.75 15.85
C LYS A 184 -11.46 -38.62 14.92
N PRO A 185 -10.95 -39.74 14.40
CA PRO A 185 -11.82 -40.70 13.73
C PRO A 185 -12.91 -41.12 14.72
N GLU A 186 -14.17 -41.05 14.31
CA GLU A 186 -15.24 -41.75 15.03
C GLU A 186 -14.81 -43.23 15.08
N SER A 187 -14.67 -43.76 16.29
CA SER A 187 -14.49 -45.20 16.45
C SER A 187 -15.76 -45.83 15.91
N ILE A 188 -15.66 -46.55 14.80
CA ILE A 188 -16.67 -47.52 14.41
C ILE A 188 -16.62 -48.56 15.54
N ALA A 189 -17.49 -48.39 16.54
CA ALA A 189 -17.73 -49.40 17.54
C ALA A 189 -18.26 -50.61 16.78
N THR A 190 -17.39 -51.59 16.54
CA THR A 190 -17.77 -52.87 15.99
C THR A 190 -18.58 -53.54 17.08
N GLU A 191 -19.91 -53.50 16.93
CA GLU A 191 -20.84 -54.33 17.66
C GLU A 191 -20.57 -55.79 17.26
N ASN A 192 -19.58 -56.40 17.92
CA ASN A 192 -19.31 -57.83 17.89
C ASN A 192 -18.69 -58.20 19.24
N ALA A 193 -19.55 -58.29 20.25
CA ALA A 193 -19.35 -59.12 21.43
C ALA A 193 -20.69 -59.85 21.64
N ALA A 194 -20.88 -60.97 20.95
CA ALA A 194 -20.65 -62.32 21.47
C ALA A 194 -21.88 -62.85 22.24
N ASN A 195 -22.55 -63.80 21.59
CA ASN A 195 -23.49 -64.76 22.15
C ASN A 195 -23.03 -65.30 23.53
N PRO A 196 -23.97 -65.58 24.45
CA PRO A 196 -24.02 -66.87 25.12
C PRO A 196 -24.61 -67.95 24.20
#